data_AF-A0AAN7SJK2-F1
#
_entry.id   AF-A0AAN7SJK2-F1
#
_cell.length_a   1.000
_cell.length_b   1.000
_cell.length_c   1.000
_cell.angle_alpha   90.00
_cell.angle_beta   90.00
_cell.angle_gamma   90.00
#
_symmetry.space_group_name_H-M   'P 1'
#
loop_
_entity.id
_entity.type
_entity.pdbx_description
1 polymer ?
#
loop_
_entity_poly.entity_id
_entity_poly.type
_entity_poly.pdbx_seq_one_letter_code
_entity_poly.pdbx_strand_id
1 'polypeptide(L)'
;MLKSGQAKTGAEEIDYALFFNDARKLLTQAQLCNLKDNANEIVDNDSDLEKEQFEENNDNTASEVDISDEEALLDRDKTMSKMVCNTCNGKLLPRTLQIKCGMHYHGNCVNLQQSDIDALNAANQQFKCDYCLQKGEKNASEPTLSDIFKELRVMRMEQKSIGESIDACHKDLKSLREEFETQAKLINDCTTKIELLERTNTTLERENMNLKERLNNIEQYSKTNCLEITGVPELHNFSSKAFVVAKPLFKTWYKHSSIIHLENSIPKPTKNKRKHLVPILDTRHDHHSQYDCLSKTRW
;
A
#
# COMPACT_ATOMS: atom_id res chain seq x y z
N MET A 1 36.76 1.91 -50.41
CA MET A 1 36.12 0.79 -49.70
C MET A 1 36.23 1.04 -48.19
N LEU A 2 35.21 1.67 -47.62
CA LEU A 2 35.15 2.06 -46.21
C LEU A 2 34.52 0.92 -45.39
N LYS A 3 35.24 0.42 -44.39
CA LYS A 3 34.71 -0.48 -43.36
C LYS A 3 34.29 0.36 -42.16
N SER A 4 32.98 0.39 -41.87
CA SER A 4 32.40 0.94 -40.65
C SER A 4 32.52 -0.08 -39.52
N GLY A 5 33.22 0.29 -38.45
CA GLY A 5 33.26 -0.45 -37.19
C GLY A 5 32.17 0.07 -36.25
N GLN A 6 31.27 -0.81 -35.82
CA GLN A 6 30.28 -0.53 -34.78
C GLN A 6 30.88 -0.79 -33.40
N ALA A 7 30.86 0.23 -32.54
CA ALA A 7 31.14 0.11 -31.11
C ALA A 7 29.85 -0.29 -30.39
N LYS A 8 29.89 -1.40 -29.64
CA LYS A 8 28.81 -1.85 -28.76
C LYS A 8 28.92 -1.10 -27.43
N THR A 9 28.00 -0.18 -27.17
CA THR A 9 27.76 0.37 -25.83
C THR A 9 26.69 -0.48 -25.15
N GLY A 10 27.09 -1.28 -24.16
CA GLY A 10 26.16 -1.95 -23.25
C GLY A 10 25.61 -0.93 -22.27
N ALA A 11 24.47 -0.33 -22.59
CA ALA A 11 23.64 0.36 -21.62
C ALA A 11 22.58 -0.65 -21.15
N GLU A 12 22.60 -0.99 -19.86
CA GLU A 12 21.49 -1.70 -19.23
C GLU A 12 20.28 -0.76 -19.27
N GLU A 13 19.34 -1.03 -20.18
CA GLU A 13 18.02 -0.43 -20.16
C GLU A 13 17.34 -0.86 -18.86
N ILE A 14 17.35 0.04 -17.88
CA ILE A 14 16.49 -0.08 -16.70
C ILE A 14 15.06 -0.04 -17.24
N ASP A 15 14.38 -1.18 -17.17
CA ASP A 15 12.99 -1.31 -17.57
C ASP A 15 12.11 -0.58 -16.55
N TYR A 16 11.89 0.72 -16.79
CA TYR A 16 11.05 1.56 -15.96
C TYR A 16 9.63 0.99 -15.81
N ALA A 17 9.16 0.15 -16.75
CA ALA A 17 7.85 -0.48 -16.63
C ALA A 17 7.80 -1.51 -15.48
N LEU A 18 8.91 -2.20 -15.21
CA LEU A 18 9.02 -3.10 -14.05
C LEU A 18 8.99 -2.30 -12.74
N PHE A 19 9.72 -1.18 -12.68
CA PHE A 19 9.75 -0.33 -11.48
C PHE A 19 8.38 0.26 -11.14
N PHE A 20 7.64 0.77 -12.14
CA PHE A 20 6.31 1.33 -11.92
C PHE A 20 5.27 0.27 -11.53
N ASN A 21 5.40 -0.96 -12.03
CA ASN A 21 4.50 -2.05 -11.66
C ASN A 21 4.71 -2.50 -10.21
N ASP A 22 5.96 -2.54 -9.73
CA ASP A 22 6.25 -2.89 -8.33
C ASP A 22 5.81 -1.79 -7.36
N ALA A 23 6.01 -0.51 -7.71
CA ALA A 23 5.49 0.60 -6.92
C ALA A 23 3.95 0.57 -6.81
N ARG A 24 3.25 0.23 -7.90
CA ARG A 24 1.78 0.13 -7.92
C ARG A 24 1.26 -1.03 -7.07
N LYS A 25 1.95 -2.18 -7.06
CA LYS A 25 1.64 -3.31 -6.18
C LYS A 25 1.81 -2.97 -4.70
N LEU A 26 2.89 -2.28 -4.35
CA LEU A 26 3.14 -1.85 -2.97
C LEU A 26 2.06 -0.88 -2.48
N LEU A 27 1.60 0.04 -3.34
CA LEU A 27 0.53 0.97 -3.00
C LEU A 27 -0.82 0.24 -2.77
N THR A 28 -1.13 -0.75 -3.59
CA THR A 28 -2.37 -1.54 -3.42
C THR A 28 -2.31 -2.40 -2.15
N GLN A 29 -1.14 -2.95 -1.82
CA GLN A 29 -0.94 -3.72 -0.60
C GLN A 29 -1.08 -2.83 0.65
N ALA A 30 -0.55 -1.61 0.64
CA ALA A 30 -0.72 -0.66 1.74
C ALA A 30 -2.19 -0.23 1.94
N GLN A 31 -2.93 -0.01 0.84
CA GLN A 31 -4.36 0.29 0.91
C GLN A 31 -5.18 -0.89 1.48
N LEU A 32 -4.82 -2.13 1.14
CA LEU A 32 -5.46 -3.32 1.70
C LEU A 32 -5.16 -3.53 3.19
N CYS A 33 -3.94 -3.20 3.65
CA CYS A 33 -3.61 -3.25 5.07
C CYS A 33 -4.44 -2.24 5.88
N ASN A 34 -4.52 -0.98 5.42
CA ASN A 34 -5.34 0.04 6.10
C ASN A 34 -6.83 -0.34 6.17
N LEU A 35 -7.38 -0.96 5.12
CA LEU A 35 -8.78 -1.44 5.13
C LEU A 35 -8.96 -2.61 6.11
N LYS A 36 -7.95 -3.46 6.27
CA LYS A 36 -7.98 -4.60 7.18
C LYS A 36 -7.87 -4.18 8.64
N ASP A 37 -7.04 -3.18 8.93
CA ASP A 37 -6.90 -2.62 10.28
C ASP A 37 -8.19 -1.91 10.72
N ASN A 38 -8.81 -1.13 9.82
CA ASN A 38 -10.12 -0.52 10.07
C ASN A 38 -11.25 -1.56 10.25
N ALA A 39 -11.19 -2.70 9.54
CA ALA A 39 -12.18 -3.76 9.69
C ALA A 39 -12.05 -4.50 11.04
N ASN A 40 -10.82 -4.70 11.53
CA ASN A 40 -10.60 -5.33 12.83
C ASN A 40 -11.06 -4.42 13.99
N GLU A 41 -10.88 -3.11 13.88
CA GLU A 41 -11.35 -2.14 14.88
C GLU A 41 -12.89 -2.10 14.99
N ILE A 42 -13.62 -2.48 13.94
CA ILE A 42 -15.08 -2.62 13.97
C ILE A 42 -15.50 -3.93 14.66
N VAL A 43 -14.76 -5.03 14.44
CA VAL A 43 -15.09 -6.35 15.00
C VAL A 43 -14.79 -6.44 16.50
N ASP A 44 -13.75 -5.78 16.98
CA ASP A 44 -13.41 -5.81 18.41
C ASP A 44 -14.46 -5.08 19.27
N ASN A 45 -15.11 -4.03 18.73
CA ASN A 45 -16.15 -3.28 19.42
C ASN A 45 -17.50 -4.02 19.53
N ASP A 46 -17.79 -4.99 18.66
CA ASP A 46 -19.01 -5.81 18.73
C ASP A 46 -18.84 -7.04 19.65
N SER A 47 -17.60 -7.50 19.87
CA SER A 47 -17.31 -8.72 20.66
C SER A 47 -17.48 -8.56 22.18
N ASP A 48 -17.51 -7.31 22.67
CA ASP A 48 -17.71 -6.98 24.09
C ASP A 48 -19.20 -6.80 24.47
N LEU A 49 -20.10 -6.72 23.48
CA LEU A 49 -21.55 -6.61 23.71
C LEU A 49 -22.27 -7.97 23.77
N GLU A 50 -21.68 -9.05 23.26
CA GLU A 50 -22.31 -10.38 23.21
C GLU A 50 -21.90 -11.32 24.37
N LYS A 51 -20.97 -10.91 25.24
CA LYS A 51 -20.50 -11.75 26.37
C LYS A 51 -21.33 -11.68 27.66
N GLU A 52 -22.36 -10.82 27.74
CA GLU A 52 -23.24 -10.75 28.93
C GLU A 52 -24.55 -11.54 28.81
N GLN A 53 -24.77 -12.34 27.75
CA GLN A 53 -26.06 -13.06 27.56
C GLN A 53 -25.99 -14.58 27.43
N PHE A 54 -24.83 -15.22 27.62
CA PHE A 54 -24.68 -16.66 27.37
C PHE A 54 -23.93 -17.41 28.48
N GLU A 55 -24.39 -17.30 29.72
CA GLU A 55 -24.04 -18.25 30.79
C GLU A 55 -25.29 -18.65 31.58
N GLU A 56 -26.23 -19.35 30.93
CA GLU A 56 -27.18 -20.21 31.64
C GLU A 56 -27.77 -21.22 30.65
N ASN A 57 -27.77 -22.49 31.05
CA ASN A 57 -28.30 -23.68 30.34
C ASN A 57 -27.31 -24.43 29.44
N ASN A 58 -26.42 -25.21 30.07
CA ASN A 58 -25.93 -26.43 29.44
C ASN A 58 -25.82 -27.54 30.48
N ASP A 59 -26.90 -28.29 30.64
CA ASP A 59 -26.94 -29.59 31.32
C ASP A 59 -27.95 -30.49 30.61
N ASN A 60 -27.56 -31.77 30.46
CA ASN A 60 -28.35 -32.93 30.03
C ASN A 60 -28.60 -33.02 28.50
N THR A 61 -28.42 -34.15 27.81
CA THR A 61 -28.37 -35.56 28.23
C THR A 61 -27.83 -36.37 27.07
N ALA A 62 -26.95 -37.33 27.37
CA ALA A 62 -26.61 -38.41 26.46
C ALA A 62 -27.78 -39.40 26.41
N SER A 63 -28.20 -39.79 25.20
CA SER A 63 -28.98 -41.00 24.97
C SER A 63 -28.53 -41.65 23.67
N GLU A 64 -27.98 -42.85 23.83
CA GLU A 64 -27.74 -43.84 22.78
C GLU A 64 -29.03 -44.09 21.97
N VAL A 65 -28.92 -44.15 20.65
CA VAL A 65 -29.95 -44.73 19.80
C VAL A 65 -29.30 -45.70 18.82
N ASP A 66 -29.85 -46.91 18.87
CA ASP A 66 -29.49 -48.11 18.15
C ASP A 66 -29.54 -47.96 16.63
N ILE A 67 -28.61 -48.69 16.01
CA ILE A 67 -28.46 -48.93 14.58
C ILE A 67 -29.36 -50.11 14.21
N SER A 68 -30.46 -49.86 13.52
CA SER A 68 -31.11 -50.82 12.63
C SER A 68 -32.18 -50.11 11.82
N ASP A 69 -31.92 -49.90 10.52
CA ASP A 69 -32.87 -49.99 9.39
C ASP A 69 -32.34 -49.19 8.19
N GLU A 70 -31.33 -49.75 7.53
CA GLU A 70 -30.62 -49.16 6.39
C GLU A 70 -31.01 -49.77 5.03
N GLU A 71 -32.23 -50.31 4.87
CA GLU A 71 -32.58 -51.08 3.66
C GLU A 71 -33.98 -50.80 3.06
N ALA A 72 -34.49 -49.57 3.19
CA ALA A 72 -35.75 -49.17 2.52
C ALA A 72 -35.71 -47.81 1.78
N LEU A 73 -34.54 -47.18 1.60
CA LEU A 73 -34.43 -45.78 1.17
C LEU A 73 -34.12 -45.52 -0.32
N LEU A 74 -34.02 -46.54 -1.18
CA LEU A 74 -33.48 -46.33 -2.55
C LEU A 74 -34.49 -46.17 -3.69
N ASP A 75 -35.81 -46.18 -3.45
CA ASP A 75 -36.81 -46.09 -4.54
C ASP A 75 -37.77 -44.89 -4.51
N ARG A 76 -37.55 -43.91 -3.62
CA ARG A 76 -38.35 -42.65 -3.56
C ARG A 76 -37.71 -41.46 -4.29
N ASP A 77 -36.47 -41.59 -4.76
CA ASP A 77 -35.66 -40.44 -5.25
C ASP A 77 -35.94 -40.00 -6.70
N LYS A 78 -36.80 -40.70 -7.45
CA LYS A 78 -37.00 -40.40 -8.89
C LYS A 78 -38.09 -39.37 -9.21
N THR A 79 -38.86 -38.87 -8.24
CA THR A 79 -39.93 -37.88 -8.49
C THR A 79 -39.83 -36.56 -7.71
N MET A 80 -38.83 -36.37 -6.84
CA MET A 80 -38.58 -35.12 -6.11
C MET A 80 -37.82 -34.07 -6.96
N SER A 81 -38.14 -33.96 -8.25
CA SER A 81 -37.52 -32.96 -9.13
C SER A 81 -37.90 -31.53 -8.73
N LYS A 82 -36.94 -30.84 -8.10
CA LYS A 82 -36.80 -29.37 -7.96
C LYS A 82 -37.94 -28.65 -7.24
N MET A 83 -38.17 -28.96 -5.96
CA MET A 83 -38.86 -27.99 -5.10
C MET A 83 -37.90 -26.85 -4.74
N VAL A 84 -38.36 -25.61 -4.91
CA VAL A 84 -37.58 -24.39 -4.65
C VAL A 84 -38.35 -23.53 -3.66
N CYS A 85 -37.65 -22.90 -2.72
CA CYS A 85 -38.25 -22.01 -1.74
C CYS A 85 -38.71 -20.71 -2.41
N ASN A 86 -39.95 -20.31 -2.15
CA ASN A 86 -40.55 -19.13 -2.79
C ASN A 86 -40.00 -17.79 -2.26
N THR A 87 -39.33 -17.76 -1.10
CA THR A 87 -38.69 -16.53 -0.56
C THR A 87 -37.29 -16.29 -1.13
N CYS A 88 -36.41 -17.29 -1.11
CA CYS A 88 -34.99 -17.15 -1.45
C CYS A 88 -34.61 -17.78 -2.80
N ASN A 89 -35.55 -18.44 -3.50
CA ASN A 89 -35.30 -19.23 -4.71
C ASN A 89 -34.24 -20.34 -4.55
N GLY A 90 -33.90 -20.73 -3.31
CA GLY A 90 -32.99 -21.82 -3.01
C GLY A 90 -33.65 -23.20 -3.13
N LYS A 91 -32.85 -24.24 -3.43
CA LYS A 91 -33.36 -25.63 -3.48
C LYS A 91 -33.82 -26.08 -2.10
N LEU A 92 -34.94 -26.79 -2.05
CA LEU A 92 -35.44 -27.42 -0.84
C LEU A 92 -34.84 -28.83 -0.74
N LEU A 93 -33.96 -29.02 0.23
CA LEU A 93 -33.33 -30.31 0.48
C LEU A 93 -34.22 -31.15 1.41
N PRO A 94 -34.25 -32.48 1.26
CA PRO A 94 -35.09 -33.35 2.11
C PRO A 94 -34.83 -33.21 3.62
N ARG A 95 -33.60 -32.80 4.00
CA ARG A 95 -33.17 -32.62 5.39
C ARG A 95 -33.39 -31.22 5.96
N THR A 96 -33.84 -30.26 5.15
CA THR A 96 -34.12 -28.90 5.65
C THR A 96 -35.54 -28.78 6.16
N LEU A 97 -35.79 -27.89 7.12
CA LEU A 97 -37.14 -27.57 7.60
C LEU A 97 -37.98 -27.03 6.44
N GLN A 98 -39.10 -27.69 6.11
CA GLN A 98 -39.97 -27.28 4.99
C GLN A 98 -41.41 -27.07 5.47
N ILE A 99 -42.06 -26.02 4.96
CA ILE A 99 -43.47 -25.74 5.22
C ILE A 99 -44.21 -25.34 3.94
N LYS A 100 -45.52 -25.62 3.88
CA LYS A 100 -46.34 -25.42 2.67
C LYS A 100 -47.56 -24.52 2.92
N CYS A 101 -47.61 -23.42 2.17
CA CYS A 101 -48.77 -22.51 2.07
C CYS A 101 -49.04 -22.21 0.59
N GLY A 102 -49.67 -23.14 -0.13
CA GLY A 102 -49.82 -23.11 -1.59
C GLY A 102 -48.50 -23.39 -2.34
N MET A 103 -47.40 -22.75 -1.91
CA MET A 103 -46.02 -22.96 -2.34
C MET A 103 -45.16 -23.48 -1.18
N HIS A 104 -43.93 -23.89 -1.45
CA HIS A 104 -42.99 -24.42 -0.46
C HIS A 104 -41.99 -23.35 0.01
N TYR A 105 -41.63 -23.40 1.29
CA TYR A 105 -40.73 -22.46 1.95
C TYR A 105 -39.74 -23.20 2.85
N HIS A 106 -38.52 -22.68 2.99
CA HIS A 106 -37.65 -23.07 4.09
C HIS A 106 -38.22 -22.48 5.39
N GLY A 107 -38.17 -23.26 6.48
CA GLY A 107 -38.54 -22.78 7.82
C GLY A 107 -37.88 -21.46 8.20
N ASN A 108 -36.57 -21.40 8.03
CA ASN A 108 -35.77 -20.20 8.32
C ASN A 108 -36.15 -19.01 7.42
N CYS A 109 -36.56 -19.24 6.18
CA CYS A 109 -36.98 -18.15 5.29
C CYS A 109 -38.32 -17.52 5.67
N VAL A 110 -39.06 -18.15 6.58
CA VAL A 110 -40.31 -17.63 7.14
C VAL A 110 -40.25 -17.54 8.66
N ASN A 111 -39.05 -17.52 9.25
CA ASN A 111 -38.79 -17.42 10.68
C ASN A 111 -39.55 -18.44 11.56
N LEU A 112 -39.73 -19.67 11.07
CA LEU A 112 -40.32 -20.75 11.86
C LEU A 112 -39.26 -21.75 12.30
N GLN A 113 -39.31 -22.11 13.58
CA GLN A 113 -38.52 -23.19 14.15
C GLN A 113 -39.28 -24.52 14.09
N GLN A 114 -38.59 -25.63 14.34
CA GLN A 114 -39.20 -26.96 14.35
C GLN A 114 -40.35 -27.05 15.37
N SER A 115 -40.21 -26.42 16.54
CA SER A 115 -41.25 -26.34 17.56
C SER A 115 -42.53 -25.67 17.05
N ASP A 116 -42.41 -24.62 16.24
CA ASP A 116 -43.57 -23.91 15.68
C ASP A 116 -44.30 -24.77 14.64
N ILE A 117 -43.54 -25.52 13.86
CA ILE A 117 -44.10 -26.48 12.89
C ILE A 117 -44.80 -27.63 13.61
N ASP A 118 -44.20 -28.17 14.67
CA ASP A 118 -44.79 -29.22 15.46
C ASP A 118 -46.08 -28.75 16.15
N ALA A 119 -46.09 -27.50 16.66
CA ALA A 119 -47.29 -26.88 17.22
C ALA A 119 -48.40 -26.68 16.17
N LEU A 120 -48.07 -26.22 14.97
CA LEU A 120 -49.02 -26.10 13.85
C LEU A 120 -49.62 -27.45 13.45
N ASN A 121 -48.77 -28.48 13.37
CA ASN A 121 -49.20 -29.84 13.05
C ASN A 121 -50.09 -30.44 14.16
N ALA A 122 -49.71 -30.25 15.44
CA ALA A 122 -50.49 -30.71 16.59
C ALA A 122 -51.85 -30.01 16.68
N ALA A 123 -51.90 -28.72 16.33
CA ALA A 123 -53.14 -27.93 16.27
C ALA A 123 -53.95 -28.16 14.99
N ASN A 124 -53.45 -28.97 14.05
CA ASN A 124 -54.01 -29.16 12.71
C ASN A 124 -54.26 -27.82 11.97
N GLN A 125 -53.37 -26.85 12.18
CA GLN A 125 -53.41 -25.53 11.56
C GLN A 125 -52.44 -25.46 10.39
N GLN A 126 -52.89 -24.89 9.27
CA GLN A 126 -52.04 -24.67 8.12
C GLN A 126 -51.33 -23.32 8.24
N PHE A 127 -50.01 -23.32 8.09
CA PHE A 127 -49.22 -22.08 7.94
C PHE A 127 -49.76 -21.23 6.79
N LYS A 128 -49.85 -19.92 7.04
CA LYS A 128 -50.20 -18.91 6.03
C LYS A 128 -49.01 -17.98 5.87
N CYS A 129 -48.50 -17.84 4.64
CA CYS A 129 -47.51 -16.80 4.35
C CYS A 129 -48.15 -15.40 4.39
N ASP A 130 -47.33 -14.35 4.47
CA ASP A 130 -47.79 -12.95 4.54
C ASP A 130 -48.82 -12.59 3.46
N TYR A 131 -48.62 -13.09 2.24
CA TYR A 131 -49.57 -12.88 1.15
C TYR A 131 -50.96 -13.50 1.44
N CYS A 132 -50.99 -14.71 1.99
CA CYS A 132 -52.22 -15.41 2.35
C CYS A 132 -52.88 -14.81 3.60
N LEU A 133 -52.09 -14.27 4.54
CA LEU A 133 -52.58 -13.51 5.68
C LEU A 133 -53.27 -12.21 5.20
N GLN A 134 -52.59 -11.42 4.36
CA GLN A 134 -53.14 -10.19 3.77
C GLN A 134 -54.37 -10.41 2.90
N LYS A 135 -54.50 -11.60 2.27
CA LYS A 135 -55.68 -11.94 1.48
C LYS A 135 -56.87 -12.40 2.34
N GLY A 136 -56.60 -13.01 3.49
CA GLY A 136 -57.62 -13.48 4.44
C GLY A 136 -58.34 -12.35 5.18
N GLU A 137 -57.72 -11.18 5.31
CA GLU A 137 -58.30 -10.00 5.95
C GLU A 137 -59.15 -9.13 5.01
N LYS A 138 -59.25 -9.47 3.72
CA LYS A 138 -60.05 -8.72 2.72
C LYS A 138 -61.55 -9.00 2.76
N ASN A 139 -62.09 -9.30 3.94
CA ASN A 139 -63.49 -8.99 4.24
C ASN A 139 -63.59 -7.61 4.92
N ALA A 140 -62.68 -6.69 4.56
CA ALA A 140 -62.68 -5.32 5.01
C ALA A 140 -63.91 -4.60 4.43
N SER A 141 -64.76 -4.11 5.32
CA SER A 141 -65.76 -3.08 5.05
C SER A 141 -65.17 -1.98 4.15
N GLU A 142 -65.99 -1.44 3.24
CA GLU A 142 -65.61 -0.30 2.40
C GLU A 142 -64.90 0.77 3.25
N PRO A 143 -63.74 1.28 2.79
CA PRO A 143 -62.98 2.27 3.53
C PRO A 143 -63.87 3.48 3.78
N THR A 144 -64.02 3.84 5.06
CA THR A 144 -64.86 4.99 5.39
C THR A 144 -64.13 6.28 5.02
N LEU A 145 -64.88 7.35 4.79
CA LEU A 145 -64.31 8.68 4.55
C LEU A 145 -63.33 9.11 5.66
N SER A 146 -63.57 8.65 6.90
CA SER A 146 -62.70 8.88 8.05
C SER A 146 -61.33 8.23 7.88
N ASP A 147 -61.28 7.03 7.32
CA ASP A 147 -60.04 6.28 7.08
C ASP A 147 -59.20 6.97 5.99
N ILE A 148 -59.86 7.48 4.94
CA ILE A 148 -59.20 8.28 3.89
C ILE A 148 -58.57 9.55 4.48
N PHE A 149 -59.28 10.26 5.38
CA PHE A 149 -58.73 11.48 6.00
C PHE A 149 -57.57 11.21 6.96
N LYS A 150 -57.59 10.08 7.68
CA LYS A 150 -56.46 9.65 8.50
C LYS A 150 -55.24 9.38 7.63
N GLU A 151 -55.42 8.65 6.54
CA GLU A 151 -54.36 8.32 5.60
C GLU A 151 -53.74 9.58 4.97
N LEU A 152 -54.58 10.52 4.52
CA LEU A 152 -54.11 11.81 3.98
C LEU A 152 -53.29 12.62 5.00
N ARG A 153 -53.60 12.51 6.30
CA ARG A 153 -52.82 13.16 7.36
C ARG A 153 -51.47 12.47 7.54
N VAL A 154 -51.42 11.14 7.51
CA VAL A 154 -50.17 10.38 7.57
C VAL A 154 -49.28 10.72 6.38
N MET A 155 -49.81 10.66 5.15
CA MET A 155 -49.08 11.02 3.94
C MET A 155 -48.53 12.45 3.99
N ARG A 156 -49.27 13.42 4.55
CA ARG A 156 -48.79 14.79 4.72
C ARG A 156 -47.62 14.87 5.71
N MET A 157 -47.66 14.11 6.80
CA MET A 157 -46.55 14.07 7.77
C MET A 157 -45.31 13.41 7.18
N GLU A 158 -45.48 12.31 6.43
CA GLU A 158 -44.38 11.65 5.72
C GLU A 158 -43.76 12.56 4.66
N GLN A 159 -44.58 13.26 3.87
CA GLN A 159 -44.07 14.24 2.89
C GLN A 159 -43.23 15.32 3.55
N LYS A 160 -43.64 15.81 4.72
CA LYS A 160 -42.85 16.79 5.48
C LYS A 160 -41.53 16.18 5.97
N SER A 161 -41.58 14.97 6.52
CA SER A 161 -40.37 14.25 6.97
C SER A 161 -39.40 13.98 5.83
N ILE A 162 -39.90 13.66 4.64
CA ILE A 162 -39.08 13.47 3.43
C ILE A 162 -38.43 14.81 3.04
N GLY A 163 -39.18 15.90 3.07
CA GLY A 163 -38.63 17.25 2.82
C GLY A 163 -37.48 17.59 3.76
N GLU A 164 -37.65 17.35 5.06
CA GLU A 164 -36.62 17.56 6.08
C GLU A 164 -35.39 16.68 5.86
N SER A 165 -35.59 15.41 5.49
CA SER A 165 -34.49 14.48 5.16
C SER A 165 -33.73 14.89 3.90
N ILE A 166 -34.41 15.41 2.88
CA ILE A 166 -33.78 15.92 1.66
C ILE A 166 -32.93 17.16 1.97
N ASP A 167 -33.46 18.09 2.76
CA ASP A 167 -32.73 19.28 3.16
C ASP A 167 -31.48 18.95 4.00
N ALA A 168 -31.57 17.95 4.88
CA ALA A 168 -30.42 17.43 5.61
C ALA A 168 -29.36 16.84 4.66
N CYS A 169 -29.78 15.99 3.72
CA CYS A 169 -28.90 15.41 2.71
C CYS A 169 -28.20 16.48 1.86
N HIS A 170 -28.91 17.54 1.46
CA HIS A 170 -28.31 18.65 0.73
C HIS A 170 -27.26 19.42 1.55
N LYS A 171 -27.46 19.58 2.86
CA LYS A 171 -26.47 20.19 3.75
C LYS A 171 -25.23 19.32 3.87
N ASP A 172 -25.40 18.01 4.05
CA ASP A 172 -24.29 17.07 4.15
C ASP A 172 -23.49 17.02 2.84
N LEU A 173 -24.17 16.96 1.70
CA LEU A 173 -23.53 17.04 0.38
C LEU A 173 -22.73 18.33 0.18
N LYS A 174 -23.22 19.45 0.72
CA LYS A 174 -22.49 20.71 0.68
C LYS A 174 -21.25 20.67 1.56
N SER A 175 -21.36 20.14 2.78
CA SER A 175 -20.21 19.95 3.68
C SER A 175 -19.14 19.07 3.05
N LEU A 176 -19.54 17.91 2.51
CA LEU A 176 -18.62 16.99 1.82
C LEU A 176 -17.91 17.69 0.67
N ARG A 177 -18.63 18.49 -0.13
CA ARG A 177 -18.02 19.24 -1.24
C ARG A 177 -16.95 20.21 -0.74
N GLU A 178 -17.23 20.97 0.33
CA GLU A 178 -16.27 21.92 0.92
C GLU A 178 -15.03 21.21 1.48
N GLU A 179 -15.22 20.05 2.13
CA GLU A 179 -14.13 19.19 2.59
C GLU A 179 -13.29 18.66 1.42
N PHE A 180 -13.93 18.18 0.35
CA PHE A 180 -13.24 17.71 -0.86
C PHE A 180 -12.42 18.82 -1.53
N GLU A 181 -12.96 20.03 -1.63
CA GLU A 181 -12.22 21.18 -2.17
C GLU A 181 -11.00 21.54 -1.30
N THR A 182 -11.15 21.44 0.02
CA THR A 182 -10.06 21.68 0.97
C THR A 182 -8.97 20.61 0.83
N GLN A 183 -9.35 19.33 0.77
CA GLN A 183 -8.41 18.23 0.54
C GLN A 183 -7.70 18.35 -0.81
N ALA A 184 -8.41 18.73 -1.87
CA ALA A 184 -7.81 18.94 -3.19
C ALA A 184 -6.73 20.04 -3.16
N LYS A 185 -6.97 21.14 -2.44
CA LYS A 185 -5.96 22.19 -2.23
C LYS A 185 -4.73 21.67 -1.49
N LEU A 186 -4.94 20.94 -0.39
CA LEU A 186 -3.82 20.36 0.38
C LEU A 186 -2.98 19.39 -0.45
N ILE A 187 -3.63 18.54 -1.27
CA ILE A 187 -2.92 17.62 -2.17
C ILE A 187 -2.10 18.40 -3.19
N ASN A 188 -2.66 19.45 -3.78
CA ASN A 188 -1.94 20.30 -4.72
C ASN A 188 -0.72 21.00 -4.06
N ASP A 189 -0.88 21.52 -2.85
CA ASP A 189 0.22 22.14 -2.09
C ASP A 189 1.31 21.13 -1.73
N CYS A 190 0.95 19.91 -1.36
CA CYS A 190 1.91 18.82 -1.14
C CYS A 190 2.66 18.45 -2.43
N THR A 191 1.94 18.38 -3.55
CA THR A 191 2.52 18.02 -4.85
C THR A 191 3.53 19.07 -5.32
N THR A 192 3.19 20.35 -5.20
CA THR A 192 4.11 21.45 -5.54
C THR A 192 5.35 21.48 -4.64
N LYS A 193 5.22 21.15 -3.34
CA LYS A 193 6.37 21.00 -2.44
C LYS A 193 7.26 19.83 -2.82
N ILE A 194 6.69 18.70 -3.22
CA ILE A 194 7.46 17.53 -3.69
C ILE A 194 8.27 17.92 -4.94
N GLU A 195 7.64 18.53 -5.93
CA GLU A 195 8.34 18.99 -7.14
C GLU A 195 9.48 19.96 -6.82
N LEU A 196 9.27 20.88 -5.86
CA LEU A 196 10.31 21.79 -5.43
C LEU A 196 11.48 21.05 -4.77
N LEU A 197 11.20 20.10 -3.88
CA LEU A 197 12.22 19.29 -3.20
C LEU A 197 13.00 18.41 -4.18
N GLU A 198 12.35 17.85 -5.20
CA GLU A 198 13.02 17.08 -6.25
C GLU A 198 13.98 17.95 -7.06
N ARG A 199 13.56 19.17 -7.42
CA ARG A 199 14.43 20.14 -8.12
C ARG A 199 15.61 20.58 -7.27
N THR A 200 15.41 20.81 -5.97
CA THR A 200 16.53 21.19 -5.08
C THR A 200 17.48 20.03 -4.88
N ASN A 201 16.97 18.82 -4.69
CA ASN A 201 17.81 17.63 -4.49
C ASN A 201 18.68 17.34 -5.73
N THR A 202 18.08 17.31 -6.92
CA THR A 202 18.84 17.14 -8.18
C THR A 202 19.87 18.23 -8.42
N THR A 203 19.61 19.47 -7.97
CA THR A 203 20.58 20.57 -8.05
C THR A 203 21.74 20.34 -7.08
N LEU A 204 21.45 19.98 -5.83
CA LEU A 204 22.47 19.69 -4.80
C LEU A 204 23.33 18.49 -5.17
N GLU A 205 22.74 17.43 -5.73
CA GLU A 205 23.48 16.27 -6.22
C GLU A 205 24.49 16.67 -7.30
N ARG A 206 24.08 17.53 -8.25
CA ARG A 206 24.97 18.06 -9.29
C ARG A 206 26.11 18.88 -8.71
N GLU A 207 25.81 19.76 -7.75
CA GLU A 207 26.83 20.56 -7.06
C GLU A 207 27.82 19.68 -6.29
N ASN A 208 27.32 18.66 -5.59
CA ASN A 208 28.13 17.71 -4.85
C ASN A 208 29.07 16.92 -5.78
N MET A 209 28.55 16.45 -6.93
CA MET A 209 29.38 15.81 -7.96
C MET A 209 30.48 16.73 -8.48
N ASN A 210 30.16 18.00 -8.77
CA ASN A 210 31.15 18.98 -9.22
C ASN A 210 32.24 19.23 -8.16
N LEU A 211 31.84 19.38 -6.90
CA LEU A 211 32.78 19.58 -5.79
C LEU A 211 33.71 18.37 -5.61
N LYS A 212 33.17 17.14 -5.69
CA LYS A 212 33.97 15.91 -5.63
C LYS A 212 34.99 15.85 -6.78
N GLU A 213 34.59 16.20 -7.99
CA GLU A 213 35.48 16.25 -9.14
C GLU A 213 36.61 17.27 -8.93
N ARG A 214 36.26 18.49 -8.49
CA ARG A 214 37.24 19.55 -8.20
C ARG A 214 38.21 19.14 -7.09
N LEU A 215 37.72 18.51 -6.02
CA LEU A 215 38.54 18.04 -4.91
C LEU A 215 39.53 16.97 -5.40
N ASN A 216 39.05 15.98 -6.16
CA ASN A 216 39.91 14.97 -6.76
C ASN A 216 40.98 15.59 -7.67
N ASN A 217 40.62 16.58 -8.50
CA ASN A 217 41.58 17.27 -9.36
C ASN A 217 42.67 18.01 -8.55
N ILE A 218 42.30 18.64 -7.43
CA ILE A 218 43.26 19.31 -6.53
C ILE A 218 44.16 18.30 -5.83
N GLU A 219 43.61 17.18 -5.34
CA GLU A 219 44.39 16.11 -4.72
C GLU A 219 45.38 15.49 -5.71
N GLN A 220 44.95 15.22 -6.93
CA GLN A 220 45.82 14.73 -7.99
C GLN A 220 46.91 15.75 -8.33
N TYR A 221 46.55 17.03 -8.47
CA TYR A 221 47.50 18.09 -8.72
C TYR A 221 48.56 18.18 -7.63
N SER A 222 48.15 18.15 -6.35
CA SER A 222 49.05 18.16 -5.19
C SER A 222 50.04 16.99 -5.20
N LYS A 223 49.58 15.80 -5.60
CA LYS A 223 50.41 14.57 -5.66
C LYS A 223 51.32 14.49 -6.88
N THR A 224 51.21 15.38 -7.87
CA THR A 224 51.95 15.30 -9.15
C THR A 224 53.47 15.18 -8.97
N ASN A 225 54.03 15.79 -7.91
CA ASN A 225 55.46 15.78 -7.62
C ASN A 225 55.83 14.92 -6.40
N CYS A 226 54.89 14.14 -5.87
CA CYS A 226 55.11 13.25 -4.73
C CYS A 226 55.34 11.84 -5.25
N LEU A 227 56.37 11.17 -4.73
CA LEU A 227 56.58 9.74 -4.93
C LEU A 227 56.19 9.04 -3.63
N GLU A 228 55.10 8.27 -3.66
CA GLU A 228 54.72 7.41 -2.55
C GLU A 228 55.47 6.08 -2.67
N ILE A 229 56.25 5.73 -1.64
CA ILE A 229 56.99 4.47 -1.58
C ILE A 229 56.38 3.65 -0.45
N THR A 230 55.69 2.57 -0.81
CA THR A 230 55.09 1.63 0.14
C THR A 230 56.05 0.47 0.45
N GLY A 231 55.91 -0.15 1.62
CA GLY A 231 56.70 -1.33 2.01
C GLY A 231 58.15 -1.06 2.45
N VAL A 232 58.47 0.16 2.90
CA VAL A 232 59.78 0.48 3.48
C VAL A 232 59.84 -0.07 4.92
N PRO A 233 60.81 -0.93 5.27
CA PRO A 233 60.97 -1.42 6.64
C PRO A 233 61.24 -0.25 7.60
N GLU A 234 60.45 -0.14 8.67
CA GLU A 234 60.65 0.88 9.70
C GLU A 234 61.91 0.56 10.52
N LEU A 235 62.96 1.36 10.34
CA LEU A 235 64.19 1.26 11.13
C LEU A 235 64.21 2.34 12.21
N HIS A 236 64.53 1.95 13.44
CA HIS A 236 64.26 2.74 14.64
C HIS A 236 65.04 4.07 14.78
N ASN A 237 65.93 4.44 13.84
CA ASN A 237 66.77 5.64 13.92
C ASN A 237 67.02 6.30 12.54
N PHE A 238 65.98 6.47 11.72
CA PHE A 238 66.13 7.10 10.41
C PHE A 238 66.26 8.63 10.53
N SER A 239 67.45 9.18 10.27
CA SER A 239 67.62 10.63 10.06
C SER A 239 67.44 10.97 8.59
N SER A 240 66.78 12.09 8.30
CA SER A 240 66.45 12.61 6.95
C SER A 240 67.66 12.80 6.02
N LYS A 241 68.89 12.66 6.52
CA LYS A 241 70.15 12.72 5.74
C LYS A 241 70.45 11.43 4.94
N ALA A 242 69.82 10.30 5.27
CA ALA A 242 70.05 9.03 4.54
C ALA A 242 69.33 8.94 3.18
N PHE A 243 68.39 9.84 2.88
CA PHE A 243 67.58 9.80 1.64
C PHE A 243 68.25 10.44 0.41
N VAL A 244 69.47 10.95 0.53
CA VAL A 244 70.20 11.64 -0.56
C VAL A 244 70.67 10.69 -1.66
N VAL A 245 70.61 9.37 -1.45
CA VAL A 245 71.20 8.35 -2.36
C VAL A 245 70.27 7.94 -3.52
N ALA A 246 69.00 8.36 -3.55
CA ALA A 246 68.06 7.88 -4.56
C ALA A 246 68.19 8.58 -5.93
N LYS A 247 68.66 9.83 -6.01
CA LYS A 247 68.71 10.59 -7.28
C LYS A 247 69.54 9.92 -8.40
N PRO A 248 70.73 9.32 -8.14
CA PRO A 248 71.51 8.66 -9.18
C PRO A 248 70.94 7.28 -9.55
N LEU A 249 70.38 6.54 -8.59
CA LEU A 249 69.91 5.16 -8.79
C LEU A 249 68.63 5.09 -9.64
N PHE A 250 67.73 6.07 -9.52
CA PHE A 250 66.53 6.15 -10.38
C PHE A 250 66.86 6.34 -11.87
N LYS A 251 67.96 7.02 -12.21
CA LYS A 251 68.39 7.20 -13.62
C LYS A 251 68.84 5.91 -14.28
N THR A 252 69.42 4.99 -13.51
CA THR A 252 69.83 3.64 -13.96
C THR A 252 68.69 2.64 -13.95
N TRP A 253 67.75 2.73 -13.00
CA TRP A 253 66.63 1.79 -12.87
C TRP A 253 65.57 1.91 -13.99
N TYR A 254 65.40 3.10 -14.58
CA TYR A 254 64.51 3.31 -15.73
C TYR A 254 64.94 2.54 -16.99
N LYS A 255 66.18 2.05 -17.07
CA LYS A 255 66.65 1.26 -18.22
C LYS A 255 66.37 -0.25 -18.10
N HIS A 256 66.02 -0.76 -16.93
CA HIS A 256 65.98 -2.21 -16.69
C HIS A 256 64.78 -2.76 -15.91
N SER A 257 63.85 -1.91 -15.44
CA SER A 257 62.72 -2.40 -14.66
C SER A 257 61.42 -2.49 -15.48
N SER A 258 61.06 -3.72 -15.85
CA SER A 258 59.73 -4.13 -16.30
C SER A 258 58.70 -4.15 -15.14
N ILE A 259 59.05 -3.60 -13.98
CA ILE A 259 58.35 -3.77 -12.70
C ILE A 259 58.19 -2.40 -12.04
N ILE A 260 57.50 -1.49 -12.72
CA ILE A 260 56.83 -0.37 -12.08
C ILE A 260 55.44 -0.34 -12.70
N HIS A 261 54.47 -0.93 -12.01
CA HIS A 261 53.07 -0.68 -12.32
C HIS A 261 52.76 0.78 -11.94
N LEU A 262 53.02 1.69 -12.89
CA LEU A 262 52.46 3.03 -12.86
C LEU A 262 50.96 2.90 -13.15
N GLU A 263 50.18 2.59 -12.12
CA GLU A 263 48.73 2.38 -12.28
C GLU A 263 47.93 3.67 -12.50
N ASN A 264 48.56 4.85 -12.55
CA ASN A 264 47.89 6.12 -12.83
C ASN A 264 48.65 7.02 -13.81
N SER A 265 49.07 6.47 -14.97
CA SER A 265 49.53 7.33 -16.07
C SER A 265 48.34 8.04 -16.72
N ILE A 266 48.13 9.31 -16.34
CA ILE A 266 47.16 10.22 -16.97
C ILE A 266 47.46 10.27 -18.49
N PRO A 267 46.47 10.06 -19.38
CA PRO A 267 46.67 10.26 -20.81
C PRO A 267 47.07 11.71 -21.08
N LYS A 268 48.20 11.90 -21.76
CA LYS A 268 48.66 13.24 -22.18
C LYS A 268 47.54 13.89 -23.01
N PRO A 269 47.19 15.16 -22.76
CA PRO A 269 46.20 15.86 -23.56
C PRO A 269 46.66 15.87 -25.01
N THR A 270 45.90 15.21 -25.88
CA THR A 270 46.13 15.22 -27.32
C THR A 270 45.94 16.66 -27.80
N LYS A 271 46.95 17.20 -28.48
CA LYS A 271 46.96 18.56 -29.02
C LYS A 271 45.91 18.69 -30.11
N ASN A 272 44.65 18.91 -29.75
CA ASN A 272 43.64 19.36 -30.68
C ASN A 272 43.62 20.89 -30.70
N LYS A 273 43.98 21.42 -31.86
CA LYS A 273 43.92 22.84 -32.21
C LYS A 273 42.47 23.32 -32.11
N ARG A 274 42.18 24.30 -31.25
CA ARG A 274 41.37 25.51 -31.58
C ARG A 274 41.15 26.40 -30.34
N LYS A 275 41.79 27.58 -30.40
CA LYS A 275 41.25 28.93 -30.13
C LYS A 275 40.14 29.05 -29.06
N HIS A 276 40.53 29.53 -27.87
CA HIS A 276 40.04 30.81 -27.33
C HIS A 276 40.95 31.23 -26.18
N LEU A 277 41.65 32.36 -26.37
CA LEU A 277 42.35 33.07 -25.30
C LEU A 277 41.30 33.67 -24.38
N VAL A 278 41.30 33.27 -23.11
CA VAL A 278 40.75 34.06 -22.01
C VAL A 278 41.95 34.56 -21.21
N PRO A 279 42.05 35.86 -20.87
CA PRO A 279 43.20 36.39 -20.14
C PRO A 279 43.19 35.84 -18.72
N ILE A 280 44.32 35.25 -18.31
CA ILE A 280 44.59 34.92 -16.92
C ILE A 280 44.83 36.24 -16.20
N LEU A 281 43.88 36.66 -15.38
CA LEU A 281 44.06 37.69 -14.37
C LEU A 281 44.98 37.13 -13.28
N ASP A 282 46.22 37.60 -13.30
CA ASP A 282 47.23 37.38 -12.27
C ASP A 282 46.78 38.11 -11.00
N THR A 283 46.12 37.40 -10.09
CA THR A 283 45.86 37.88 -8.73
C THR A 283 46.88 37.25 -7.81
N ARG A 284 48.00 37.94 -7.61
CA ARG A 284 48.86 37.74 -6.45
C ARG A 284 48.04 38.00 -5.19
N HIS A 285 47.60 36.93 -4.53
CA HIS A 285 47.19 36.98 -3.14
C HIS A 285 48.41 36.64 -2.30
N ASP A 286 49.03 37.68 -1.72
CA ASP A 286 49.99 37.53 -0.64
C ASP A 286 49.25 36.99 0.60
N HIS A 287 49.35 35.68 0.83
CA HIS A 287 48.94 35.10 2.10
C HIS A 287 50.01 35.40 3.16
N HIS A 288 49.81 36.50 3.90
CA HIS A 288 50.33 36.64 5.24
C HIS A 288 49.67 35.56 6.12
N SER A 289 50.43 34.51 6.44
CA SER A 289 50.06 33.51 7.43
C SER A 289 50.25 34.10 8.83
N GLN A 290 49.15 34.52 9.46
CA GLN A 290 49.04 34.65 10.91
C GLN A 290 48.08 33.57 11.39
N TYR A 291 48.61 32.39 11.69
CA TYR A 291 47.95 31.47 12.60
C TYR A 291 48.75 31.48 13.90
N ASP A 292 48.38 32.41 14.79
CA ASP A 292 48.64 32.26 16.21
C ASP A 292 47.90 31.01 16.70
N CYS A 293 48.69 30.00 17.02
CA CYS A 293 48.23 28.76 17.61
C CYS A 293 47.83 29.04 19.07
N LEU A 294 46.53 29.06 19.33
CA LEU A 294 45.95 29.05 20.67
C LEU A 294 46.38 27.78 21.41
N SER A 295 47.52 27.87 22.10
CA SER A 295 47.85 27.00 23.22
C SER A 295 47.30 27.63 24.50
N LYS A 296 46.27 27.01 25.08
CA LYS A 296 45.99 27.03 26.52
C LYS A 296 44.90 26.01 26.84
N THR A 297 45.32 24.77 27.06
CA THR A 297 44.75 23.92 28.11
C THR A 297 45.15 24.48 29.47
N ARG A 298 44.18 24.72 30.35
CA ARG A 298 44.36 24.50 31.79
C ARG A 298 43.03 24.17 32.45
N TRP A 299 43.13 23.23 33.38
CA TRP A 299 42.18 22.85 34.40
C TRP A 299 41.68 24.04 35.20
#